data_AF-A0A6V7TT66-F1
#
_entry.id   AF-A0A6V7TT66-F1
#
_cell.length_a   1.000
_cell.length_b   1.000
_cell.length_c   1.000
_cell.angle_alpha   90.00
_cell.angle_beta   90.00
_cell.angle_gamma   90.00
#
_symmetry.space_group_name_H-M   'P 1'
#
loop_
_entity.id
_entity.type
_entity.pdbx_description
1 polymer ?
#
loop_
_entity_poly.entity_id
_entity_poly.type
_entity_poly.pdbx_seq_one_letter_code
_entity_poly.pdbx_strand_id
1 'polypeptide(L)'
;MRDFSIKQITRLFVRSLLKAQLENDNYNCLLFHADVPGSRDHILDDFKSGKIRLLIASDALARGIDVENVTHVINYDTPEAQQNYRHRVGRTARMGRKGTSITFVNDLTNIIVDLYDLVNGEGDLPEKMTKLVEEKKKKERMFQARKGRSQLSAFTGGYYGEGSSQYFTENPDMYTQEVEKYNEIEVRTHDPEYYEE
;
A
#
# COMPACT_ATOMS: atom_id res chain seq x y z
N MET A 1 19.92 1.91 -22.76
CA MET A 1 19.52 2.86 -21.70
C MET A 1 18.27 2.25 -21.07
N ARG A 2 18.22 2.03 -19.74
CA ARG A 2 17.04 1.39 -19.13
C ARG A 2 15.86 2.35 -19.22
N ASP A 3 14.84 2.02 -20.02
CA ASP A 3 13.61 2.82 -20.12
C ASP A 3 12.82 2.65 -18.83
N PHE A 4 13.00 3.60 -17.91
CA PHE A 4 12.15 3.70 -16.75
C PHE A 4 10.89 4.46 -17.14
N SER A 5 9.73 3.87 -16.87
CA SER A 5 8.46 4.59 -17.00
C SER A 5 8.44 5.80 -16.06
N ILE A 6 7.71 6.85 -16.44
CA ILE A 6 7.51 8.04 -15.59
C ILE A 6 7.06 7.64 -14.17
N LYS A 7 6.19 6.64 -14.04
CA LYS A 7 5.75 6.09 -12.76
C LYS A 7 6.90 5.54 -11.91
N GLN A 8 7.86 4.83 -12.53
CA GLN A 8 9.02 4.29 -11.81
C GLN A 8 9.95 5.41 -11.32
N ILE A 9 10.18 6.43 -12.14
CA ILE A 9 11.02 7.59 -11.77
C ILE A 9 10.38 8.35 -10.61
N THR A 10 9.08 8.66 -10.70
CA THR A 10 8.36 9.36 -9.63
C THR A 10 8.43 8.60 -8.31
N ARG A 11 8.18 7.28 -8.33
CA ARG A 11 8.26 6.43 -7.12
C ARG A 11 9.66 6.38 -6.52
N LEU A 12 10.70 6.33 -7.34
CA LEU A 12 12.09 6.39 -6.85
C LEU A 12 12.40 7.75 -6.22
N PHE A 13 11.97 8.83 -6.86
CA PHE A 13 12.18 10.19 -6.35
C PHE A 13 11.50 10.41 -5.00
N VAL A 14 10.23 10.03 -4.86
CA VAL A 14 9.47 10.15 -3.59
C VAL A 14 10.17 9.40 -2.45
N ARG A 15 10.66 8.19 -2.70
CA ARG A 15 11.38 7.41 -1.68
C ARG A 15 12.70 8.06 -1.26
N SER A 16 13.43 8.64 -2.22
CA SER A 16 14.65 9.39 -1.93
C SER A 16 14.37 10.63 -1.08
N LEU A 17 13.28 11.35 -1.35
CA LEU A 17 12.83 12.48 -0.52
C LEU A 17 12.45 12.03 0.88
N LEU A 18 11.66 10.96 1.01
CA LEU A 18 11.27 10.39 2.30
C LEU A 18 12.50 9.97 3.12
N LYS A 19 13.47 9.31 2.49
CA LYS A 19 14.74 8.96 3.13
C LYS A 19 15.45 10.21 3.67
N ALA A 20 15.65 11.21 2.81
CA ALA A 20 16.34 12.45 3.18
C ALA A 20 15.63 13.17 4.34
N GLN A 21 14.30 13.20 4.33
CA GLN A 21 13.51 13.76 5.42
C GLN A 21 13.72 12.98 6.73
N LEU A 22 13.63 11.66 6.70
CA LEU A 22 13.85 10.83 7.88
C LEU A 22 15.28 10.96 8.44
N GLU A 23 16.29 11.07 7.57
CA GLU A 23 17.67 11.32 8.00
C GLU A 23 17.84 12.72 8.63
N ASN A 24 17.20 13.75 8.07
CA ASN A 24 17.19 15.09 8.67
C ASN A 24 16.52 15.09 10.04
N ASP A 25 15.50 14.25 10.22
CA ASP A 25 14.82 14.03 11.50
C ASP A 25 15.62 13.11 12.45
N ASN A 26 16.87 12.77 12.12
CA ASN A 26 17.80 11.92 12.86
C ASN A 26 17.37 10.45 13.00
N TYR A 27 16.53 9.95 12.10
CA TYR A 27 16.26 8.51 12.02
C TYR A 27 17.31 7.80 11.18
N ASN A 28 17.79 6.67 11.69
CA ASN A 28 18.70 5.83 10.94
C ASN A 28 17.93 4.94 9.96
N CYS A 29 17.95 5.32 8.67
CA CYS A 29 17.19 4.67 7.62
C CYS A 29 18.04 4.40 6.36
N LEU A 30 17.69 3.33 5.63
CA LEU A 30 18.26 3.06 4.31
C LEU A 30 17.16 2.79 3.30
N LEU A 31 17.44 3.17 2.05
CA LEU A 31 16.62 2.78 0.91
C LEU A 31 17.09 1.41 0.42
N PHE A 32 16.14 0.49 0.25
CA PHE A 32 16.38 -0.83 -0.27
C PHE A 32 16.10 -0.87 -1.78
N HIS A 33 17.16 -1.04 -2.56
CA HIS A 33 17.12 -1.09 -4.02
C HIS A 33 17.80 -2.35 -4.55
N ALA A 34 17.15 -3.05 -5.49
CA ALA A 34 17.67 -4.27 -6.10
C ALA A 34 18.69 -4.01 -7.22
N ASP A 35 18.85 -2.77 -7.66
CA ASP A 35 19.60 -2.43 -8.87
C ASP A 35 21.12 -2.30 -8.68
N VAL A 36 21.62 -2.39 -7.45
CA VAL A 36 23.05 -2.26 -7.15
C VAL A 36 23.60 -3.62 -6.66
N PRO A 37 24.35 -4.34 -7.50
CA PRO A 37 24.96 -5.62 -7.13
C PRO A 37 25.80 -5.50 -5.85
N GLY A 38 25.63 -6.42 -4.91
CA GLY A 38 26.37 -6.46 -3.64
C GLY A 38 25.91 -5.49 -2.54
N SER A 39 25.08 -4.48 -2.85
CA SER A 39 24.56 -3.56 -1.82
C SER A 39 23.46 -4.19 -0.97
N ARG A 40 22.73 -5.16 -1.54
CA ARG A 40 21.60 -5.85 -0.90
C ARG A 40 22.02 -6.51 0.40
N ASP A 41 23.03 -7.36 0.38
CA ASP A 41 23.43 -8.15 1.55
C ASP A 41 23.91 -7.24 2.69
N HIS A 42 24.73 -6.25 2.37
CA HIS A 42 25.20 -5.26 3.36
C HIS A 42 24.04 -4.48 3.99
N ILE A 43 23.06 -4.00 3.21
CA ILE A 43 21.89 -3.28 3.75
C ILE A 43 21.09 -4.18 4.70
N LEU A 44 20.95 -5.46 4.36
CA LEU A 44 20.22 -6.42 5.17
C LEU A 44 20.97 -6.79 6.44
N ASP A 45 22.30 -6.95 6.39
CA ASP A 45 23.12 -7.21 7.56
C ASP A 45 23.10 -6.02 8.51
N ASP A 46 23.19 -4.79 7.97
CA ASP A 46 23.06 -3.56 8.73
C ASP A 46 21.68 -3.41 9.37
N PHE A 47 20.61 -3.85 8.69
CA PHE A 47 19.26 -3.86 9.25
C PHE A 47 19.07 -4.97 10.31
N LYS A 48 19.53 -6.19 10.05
CA LYS A 48 19.43 -7.35 10.97
C LYS A 48 20.26 -7.15 12.24
N SER A 49 21.43 -6.52 12.13
CA SER A 49 22.26 -6.13 13.28
C SER A 49 21.67 -4.99 14.10
N GLY A 50 20.64 -4.30 13.59
CA GLY A 50 20.02 -3.15 14.23
C GLY A 50 20.80 -1.85 14.09
N LYS A 51 21.90 -1.84 13.33
CA LYS A 51 22.62 -0.62 12.96
C LYS A 51 21.69 0.33 12.23
N ILE A 52 20.85 -0.19 11.32
CA ILE A 52 19.76 0.54 10.67
C ILE A 52 18.44 0.10 11.29
N ARG A 53 17.55 1.05 11.61
CA ARG A 53 16.28 0.77 12.29
C ARG A 53 15.07 0.91 11.37
N LEU A 54 15.22 1.64 10.26
CA LEU A 54 14.17 1.83 9.27
C LEU A 54 14.66 1.41 7.88
N LEU A 55 13.88 0.56 7.21
CA LEU A 55 14.16 0.15 5.84
C LEU A 55 13.03 0.62 4.94
N ILE A 56 13.34 1.46 3.96
CA ILE A 56 12.39 1.99 2.99
C ILE A 56 12.49 1.13 1.73
N ALA A 57 11.41 0.51 1.28
CA ALA A 57 11.44 -0.43 0.16
C ALA A 57 10.21 -0.30 -0.76
N SER A 58 10.23 -1.04 -1.86
CA SER A 58 9.07 -1.21 -2.75
C SER A 58 8.81 -2.68 -3.04
N ASP A 59 7.58 -3.03 -3.41
CA ASP A 59 7.16 -4.43 -3.65
C ASP A 59 8.09 -5.19 -4.60
N ALA A 60 8.51 -4.54 -5.69
CA ALA A 60 9.39 -5.16 -6.68
C ALA A 60 10.76 -5.51 -6.10
N LEU A 61 11.24 -4.72 -5.14
CA LEU A 61 12.58 -4.85 -4.55
C LEU A 61 12.54 -5.74 -3.30
N ALA A 62 11.40 -5.75 -2.59
CA ALA A 62 11.15 -6.52 -1.37
C ALA A 62 10.93 -8.03 -1.60
N ARG A 63 10.55 -8.44 -2.83
CA ARG A 63 10.37 -9.86 -3.16
C ARG A 63 11.70 -10.62 -3.05
N GLY A 64 11.63 -11.81 -2.45
CA GLY A 64 12.81 -12.65 -2.20
C GLY A 64 13.79 -12.09 -1.19
N ILE A 65 13.43 -11.04 -0.43
CA ILE A 65 14.21 -10.69 0.76
C ILE A 65 13.62 -11.44 1.94
N ASP A 66 14.50 -12.12 2.68
CA ASP A 66 14.21 -12.63 4.00
C ASP A 66 14.53 -11.55 5.06
N VAL A 67 13.61 -10.58 5.19
CA VAL A 67 13.52 -9.66 6.34
C VAL A 67 12.39 -10.13 7.23
N GLU A 68 12.64 -11.21 7.95
CA GLU A 68 11.74 -11.68 8.99
C GLU A 68 11.93 -10.88 10.29
N ASN A 69 10.90 -10.90 11.13
CA ASN A 69 10.92 -10.39 12.51
C ASN A 69 10.97 -8.87 12.66
N VAL A 70 10.39 -8.13 11.72
CA VAL A 70 10.15 -6.69 11.96
C VAL A 70 8.98 -6.51 12.92
N THR A 71 9.07 -5.51 13.80
CA THR A 71 7.98 -5.22 14.75
C THR A 71 6.85 -4.39 14.13
N HIS A 72 7.18 -3.61 13.11
CA HIS A 72 6.25 -2.71 12.44
C HIS A 72 6.41 -2.79 10.93
N VAL A 73 5.28 -2.80 10.22
CA VAL A 73 5.21 -2.62 8.77
C VAL A 73 4.39 -1.37 8.51
N ILE A 74 4.97 -0.39 7.80
CA ILE A 74 4.28 0.85 7.42
C ILE A 74 4.10 0.86 5.91
N ASN A 75 2.86 0.76 5.47
CA ASN A 75 2.47 0.96 4.08
C ASN A 75 2.27 2.46 3.84
N TYR A 76 3.37 3.14 3.49
CA TYR A 76 3.34 4.56 3.16
C TYR A 76 2.46 4.82 1.92
N ASP A 77 2.74 4.09 0.84
CA ASP A 77 1.83 4.00 -0.30
C ASP A 77 0.90 2.81 -0.11
N THR A 78 -0.40 3.04 -0.30
CA THR A 78 -1.40 1.97 -0.25
C THR A 78 -1.07 0.88 -1.29
N PRO A 79 -1.11 -0.42 -0.90
CA PRO A 79 -0.87 -1.50 -1.86
C PRO A 79 -1.83 -1.47 -3.05
N GLU A 80 -1.35 -1.86 -4.23
CA GLU A 80 -2.18 -1.88 -5.46
C GLU A 80 -3.21 -3.02 -5.48
N ALA A 81 -2.99 -4.06 -4.68
CA ALA A 81 -3.84 -5.24 -4.56
C ALA A 81 -3.80 -5.81 -3.15
N GLN A 82 -4.86 -6.53 -2.76
CA GLN A 82 -4.96 -7.23 -1.47
C GLN A 82 -3.79 -8.21 -1.24
N GLN A 83 -3.34 -8.91 -2.30
CA GLN A 83 -2.20 -9.83 -2.20
C GLN A 83 -0.89 -9.10 -1.87
N ASN A 84 -0.67 -7.90 -2.41
CA ASN A 84 0.49 -7.09 -2.07
C ASN A 84 0.44 -6.67 -0.60
N TYR A 85 -0.73 -6.30 -0.09
CA TYR A 85 -0.92 -5.99 1.33
C TYR A 85 -0.50 -7.17 2.22
N ARG A 86 -1.04 -8.38 1.97
CA ARG A 86 -0.68 -9.59 2.72
C ARG A 86 0.82 -9.87 2.73
N HIS A 87 1.47 -9.82 1.56
CA HIS A 87 2.92 -10.04 1.46
C HIS A 87 3.77 -9.01 2.21
N ARG A 88 3.28 -7.76 2.34
CA ARG A 88 3.96 -6.71 3.11
C ARG A 88 3.79 -6.92 4.61
N VAL A 89 2.55 -7.14 5.08
CA VAL A 89 2.27 -7.30 6.51
C VAL A 89 2.81 -8.62 7.07
N GLY A 90 2.93 -9.66 6.25
CA GLY A 90 3.60 -10.93 6.61
C GLY A 90 5.11 -10.81 6.90
N ARG A 91 5.69 -9.59 6.83
CA ARG A 91 7.05 -9.32 7.32
C ARG A 91 7.09 -9.12 8.84
N THR A 92 5.96 -8.75 9.43
CA THR A 92 5.77 -8.70 10.88
C THR A 92 4.96 -9.89 11.36
N ALA A 93 4.81 -10.00 12.68
CA ALA A 93 4.05 -11.02 13.39
C ALA A 93 4.21 -12.45 12.84
N ARG A 94 5.43 -12.99 12.95
CA ARG A 94 5.73 -14.38 12.64
C ARG A 94 6.24 -15.11 13.88
N MET A 95 5.87 -16.38 14.01
CA MET A 95 6.30 -17.29 15.07
C MET A 95 5.80 -16.89 16.48
N GLY A 96 4.51 -16.57 16.62
CA GLY A 96 3.85 -16.26 17.89
C GLY A 96 4.25 -14.91 18.49
N ARG A 97 4.84 -14.02 17.69
CA ARG A 97 5.23 -12.67 18.12
C ARG A 97 4.21 -11.66 17.60
N LYS A 98 3.84 -10.71 18.45
CA LYS A 98 2.98 -9.59 18.04
C LYS A 98 3.71 -8.69 17.05
N GLY A 99 2.98 -8.20 16.07
CA GLY A 99 3.42 -7.23 15.08
C GLY A 99 2.32 -6.23 14.77
N THR A 100 2.73 -5.03 14.36
CA THR A 100 1.79 -3.96 14.00
C THR A 100 1.96 -3.61 12.53
N SER A 101 0.86 -3.57 11.79
CA SER A 101 0.87 -2.93 10.47
C SER A 101 0.08 -1.63 10.50
N ILE A 102 0.62 -0.60 9.86
CA ILE A 102 0.00 0.71 9.68
C ILE A 102 -0.09 0.96 8.18
N THR A 103 -1.27 1.31 7.69
CA THR A 103 -1.47 1.57 6.27
C THR A 103 -2.15 2.91 6.09
N PHE A 104 -1.48 3.79 5.34
CA PHE A 104 -2.10 5.01 4.86
C PHE A 104 -2.94 4.67 3.63
N VAL A 105 -4.21 5.07 3.68
CA VAL A 105 -5.19 4.88 2.62
C VAL A 105 -5.74 6.23 2.21
N ASN A 106 -5.94 6.41 0.91
CA ASN A 106 -6.70 7.54 0.35
C ASN A 106 -8.00 7.05 -0.28
N ASP A 107 -8.97 7.96 -0.44
CA ASP A 107 -10.31 7.61 -0.90
C ASP A 107 -10.33 7.14 -2.38
N LEU A 108 -9.29 7.52 -3.13
CA LEU A 108 -9.01 7.12 -4.52
C LEU A 108 -8.47 5.68 -4.64
N THR A 109 -8.11 5.04 -3.53
CA THR A 109 -7.56 3.68 -3.57
C THR A 109 -8.64 2.69 -3.98
N ASN A 110 -8.33 1.88 -5.00
CA ASN A 110 -9.22 0.84 -5.52
C ASN A 110 -9.41 -0.33 -4.53
N ILE A 111 -8.42 -0.60 -3.68
CA ILE A 111 -8.45 -1.74 -2.75
C ILE A 111 -9.12 -1.43 -1.41
N ILE A 112 -9.70 -0.24 -1.22
CA ILE A 112 -10.22 0.16 0.11
C ILE A 112 -11.31 -0.79 0.63
N VAL A 113 -12.13 -1.36 -0.27
CA VAL A 113 -13.16 -2.35 0.08
C VAL A 113 -12.51 -3.67 0.47
N ASP A 114 -11.57 -4.17 -0.33
CA ASP A 114 -10.83 -5.40 -0.03
C ASP A 114 -10.06 -5.30 1.29
N LEU A 115 -9.41 -4.16 1.52
CA LEU A 115 -8.67 -3.90 2.74
C LEU A 115 -9.60 -3.81 3.95
N TYR A 116 -10.76 -3.15 3.81
CA TYR A 116 -11.77 -3.14 4.85
C TYR A 116 -12.23 -4.56 5.18
N ASP A 117 -12.62 -5.34 4.18
CA ASP A 117 -13.14 -6.69 4.38
C ASP A 117 -12.07 -7.63 4.95
N LEU A 118 -10.80 -7.40 4.64
CA LEU A 118 -9.67 -8.16 5.18
C LEU A 118 -9.37 -7.84 6.65
N VAL A 119 -9.56 -6.59 7.07
CA VAL A 119 -9.19 -6.09 8.40
C VAL A 119 -10.38 -6.10 9.37
N ASN A 120 -11.60 -6.14 8.84
CA ASN A 120 -12.83 -6.09 9.63
C ASN A 120 -12.92 -7.28 10.60
N GLY A 121 -12.81 -7.00 11.89
CA GLY A 121 -12.82 -7.97 12.97
C GLY A 121 -11.48 -8.16 13.69
N GLU A 122 -10.37 -7.73 13.07
CA GLU A 122 -9.00 -7.96 13.59
C GLU A 122 -8.16 -6.68 13.72
N GLY A 123 -8.59 -5.56 13.12
CA GLY A 123 -7.88 -4.28 13.20
C GLY A 123 -8.74 -3.10 13.59
N ASP A 124 -8.06 -1.99 13.87
CA ASP A 124 -8.68 -0.71 14.17
C ASP A 124 -9.03 0.00 12.86
N LEU A 125 -10.31 0.00 12.53
CA LEU A 125 -10.85 0.64 11.34
C LEU A 125 -11.37 2.05 11.67
N PRO A 126 -10.85 3.10 11.01
CA PRO A 126 -11.38 4.45 11.20
C PRO A 126 -12.84 4.57 10.76
N GLU A 127 -13.63 5.37 11.47
CA GLU A 127 -15.03 5.66 11.11
C GLU A 127 -15.14 6.22 9.68
N LYS A 128 -14.17 7.07 9.28
CA LYS A 128 -14.07 7.61 7.92
C LYS A 128 -13.99 6.49 6.86
N MET A 129 -13.17 5.47 7.09
CA MET A 129 -13.04 4.33 6.18
C MET A 129 -14.35 3.55 6.07
N THR A 130 -14.98 3.28 7.21
CA THR A 130 -16.24 2.54 7.30
C THR A 130 -17.32 3.22 6.45
N LYS A 131 -17.51 4.53 6.64
CA LYS A 131 -18.48 5.33 5.85
C LYS A 131 -18.19 5.27 4.34
N LEU A 132 -16.92 5.44 3.95
CA LEU A 132 -16.52 5.37 2.53
C LEU A 132 -16.82 4.01 1.91
N VAL A 133 -16.56 2.92 2.64
CA VAL A 133 -16.81 1.55 2.17
C VAL A 133 -18.30 1.28 2.05
N GLU A 134 -19.10 1.70 3.03
CA GLU A 134 -20.56 1.58 2.96
C GLU A 134 -21.15 2.36 1.77
N GLU A 135 -20.66 3.57 1.51
CA GLU A 135 -21.06 4.37 0.36
C GLU A 135 -20.68 3.71 -0.97
N LYS A 136 -19.45 3.17 -1.09
CA LYS A 136 -18.99 2.42 -2.27
C LYS A 136 -19.87 1.18 -2.51
N LYS A 137 -20.09 0.35 -1.48
CA LYS A 137 -20.95 -0.85 -1.55
C LYS A 137 -22.41 -0.51 -1.93
N LYS A 138 -22.95 0.60 -1.42
CA LYS A 138 -24.31 1.08 -1.75
C LYS A 138 -24.42 1.52 -3.22
N LYS A 139 -23.46 2.31 -3.71
CA LYS A 139 -23.41 2.74 -5.12
C LYS A 139 -23.35 1.54 -6.07
N GLU A 140 -22.54 0.53 -5.74
CA GLU A 140 -22.43 -0.70 -6.51
C GLU A 140 -23.77 -1.45 -6.57
N ARG A 141 -24.44 -1.66 -5.43
CA ARG A 141 -25.78 -2.30 -5.38
C ARG A 141 -26.83 -1.54 -6.22
N MET A 142 -26.83 -0.21 -6.16
CA MET A 142 -27.74 0.61 -6.99
C MET A 142 -27.44 0.49 -8.48
N PHE A 143 -26.15 0.41 -8.85
CA PHE A 143 -25.74 0.20 -10.23
C PHE A 143 -26.21 -1.17 -10.76
N GLN A 144 -26.04 -2.22 -9.95
CA GLN A 144 -26.51 -3.58 -10.24
C GLN A 144 -28.02 -3.66 -10.45
N ALA A 145 -28.80 -2.96 -9.60
CA ALA A 145 -30.25 -2.93 -9.72
C ALA A 145 -30.75 -2.20 -10.99
N ARG A 146 -29.91 -1.33 -11.58
CA ARG A 146 -30.27 -0.49 -12.74
C ARG A 146 -29.86 -1.06 -14.10
N LYS A 147 -28.98 -2.07 -14.17
CA LYS A 147 -28.51 -2.65 -15.45
C LYS A 147 -28.57 -4.17 -15.48
N GLY A 148 -29.07 -4.72 -16.59
CA GLY A 148 -28.92 -6.13 -16.92
C GLY A 148 -27.45 -6.56 -17.02
N ARG A 149 -27.18 -7.82 -16.66
CA ARG A 149 -25.90 -8.51 -16.45
C ARG A 149 -24.73 -8.20 -17.41
N SER A 150 -24.96 -7.69 -18.62
CA SER A 150 -23.94 -7.60 -19.68
C SER A 150 -23.02 -6.37 -19.62
N GLN A 151 -23.40 -5.29 -18.94
CA GLN A 151 -22.55 -4.09 -18.79
C GLN A 151 -21.81 -4.03 -17.46
N LEU A 152 -21.99 -5.04 -16.61
CA LEU A 152 -21.37 -5.10 -15.31
C LEU A 152 -19.86 -5.35 -15.40
N SER A 153 -19.41 -6.22 -16.31
CA SER A 153 -17.99 -6.55 -16.49
C SER A 153 -17.12 -5.35 -16.90
N ALA A 154 -17.69 -4.36 -17.59
CA ALA A 154 -16.99 -3.13 -17.96
C ALA A 154 -16.85 -2.15 -16.78
N PHE A 155 -17.76 -2.22 -15.79
CA PHE A 155 -17.75 -1.35 -14.61
C PHE A 155 -16.99 -2.00 -13.46
N THR A 156 -17.19 -3.30 -13.18
CA THR A 156 -16.42 -4.02 -12.14
C THR A 156 -15.02 -4.43 -12.63
N GLY A 157 -14.85 -4.76 -13.91
CA GLY A 157 -13.53 -5.08 -14.48
C GLY A 157 -12.58 -3.89 -14.61
N GLY A 158 -13.08 -2.66 -14.43
CA GLY A 158 -12.28 -1.43 -14.43
C GLY A 158 -11.93 -0.89 -13.03
N TYR A 159 -12.60 -1.36 -11.98
CA TYR A 159 -12.21 -1.03 -10.60
C TYR A 159 -11.07 -1.93 -10.08
N TYR A 160 -10.81 -3.05 -10.76
CA TYR A 160 -9.76 -4.03 -10.44
C TYR A 160 -8.70 -4.20 -11.56
N GLY A 161 -8.61 -3.27 -12.53
CA GLY A 161 -7.68 -3.35 -13.67
C GLY A 161 -7.44 -2.01 -14.38
N GLU A 162 -6.51 -1.98 -15.36
CA GLU A 162 -5.93 -0.81 -16.06
C GLU A 162 -6.89 0.32 -16.53
N GLY A 163 -8.20 0.07 -16.58
CA GLY A 163 -9.21 1.03 -17.05
C GLY A 163 -9.48 2.23 -16.13
N SER A 164 -9.17 2.16 -14.83
CA SER A 164 -9.33 3.33 -13.94
C SER A 164 -8.38 4.48 -14.32
N SER A 165 -7.20 4.15 -14.88
CA SER A 165 -6.24 5.14 -15.35
C SER A 165 -6.77 5.97 -16.52
N GLN A 166 -7.66 5.41 -17.35
CA GLN A 166 -8.26 6.10 -18.50
C GLN A 166 -9.29 7.15 -18.08
N TYR A 167 -10.09 6.85 -17.05
CA TYR A 167 -11.15 7.76 -16.58
C TYR A 167 -10.59 9.05 -15.96
N PHE A 168 -9.45 8.95 -15.25
CA PHE A 168 -8.76 10.12 -14.67
C PHE A 168 -7.99 10.93 -15.72
N THR A 169 -7.47 10.30 -16.78
CA THR A 169 -6.89 11.05 -17.92
C THR A 169 -7.93 11.82 -18.70
N GLU A 170 -9.18 11.36 -18.71
CA GLU A 170 -10.30 12.00 -19.42
C GLU A 170 -10.98 13.12 -18.59
N ASN A 171 -10.71 13.22 -17.28
CA ASN A 171 -11.32 14.22 -16.39
C ASN A 171 -10.30 14.85 -15.41
N PRO A 172 -9.31 15.61 -15.93
CA PRO A 172 -8.19 16.15 -15.12
C PRO A 172 -8.61 17.17 -14.06
N ASP A 173 -9.72 17.89 -14.25
CA ASP A 173 -10.20 18.92 -13.31
C ASP A 173 -10.74 18.36 -11.99
N MET A 174 -11.12 17.07 -11.96
CA MET A 174 -11.46 16.37 -10.71
C MET A 174 -10.22 16.09 -9.86
N TYR A 175 -9.05 15.89 -10.48
CA TYR A 175 -7.80 15.56 -9.79
C TYR A 175 -7.35 16.68 -8.86
N THR A 176 -7.61 17.94 -9.22
CA THR A 176 -7.15 19.12 -8.48
C THR A 176 -8.07 19.53 -7.34
N GLN A 177 -9.38 19.28 -7.43
CA GLN A 177 -10.36 19.65 -6.41
C GLN A 177 -10.50 18.61 -5.29
N GLU A 178 -10.15 17.36 -5.56
CA GLU A 178 -10.23 16.26 -4.61
C GLU A 178 -9.02 16.22 -3.64
N VAL A 179 -7.83 16.58 -4.12
CA VAL A 179 -6.56 16.45 -3.39
C VAL A 179 -6.49 17.31 -2.11
N GLU A 180 -7.24 18.42 -2.03
CA GLU A 180 -7.23 19.31 -0.86
C GLU A 180 -8.08 18.80 0.33
N LYS A 181 -8.82 17.68 0.18
CA LYS A 181 -9.74 17.17 1.22
C LYS A 181 -9.31 15.83 1.85
N TYR A 182 -8.18 15.26 1.44
CA TYR A 182 -7.81 13.90 1.85
C TYR A 182 -6.92 13.86 3.09
N ASN A 183 -7.56 13.85 4.25
CA ASN A 183 -6.91 13.30 5.45
C ASN A 183 -6.62 11.81 5.21
N GLU A 184 -5.34 11.44 5.34
CA GLU A 184 -4.85 10.06 5.36
C GLU A 184 -5.70 9.23 6.34
N ILE A 185 -6.23 8.10 5.86
CA ILE A 185 -6.89 7.12 6.72
C ILE A 185 -5.80 6.18 7.21
N GLU A 186 -5.57 6.18 8.51
CA GLU A 186 -4.63 5.25 9.15
C GLU A 186 -5.36 3.96 9.55
N VAL A 187 -5.08 2.87 8.85
CA VAL A 187 -5.59 1.54 9.19
C VAL A 187 -4.53 0.80 9.98
N ARG A 188 -4.87 0.35 11.19
CA ARG A 188 -3.96 -0.45 12.03
C ARG A 188 -4.43 -1.88 12.12
N THR A 189 -3.54 -2.83 11.86
CA THR A 189 -3.76 -4.23 12.18
C THR A 189 -2.78 -4.70 13.23
N HIS A 190 -3.29 -5.49 14.17
CA HIS A 190 -2.51 -6.12 15.23
C HIS A 190 -2.44 -7.62 14.93
N ASP A 191 -1.23 -8.16 14.92
CA ASP A 191 -0.97 -9.61 14.82
C ASP A 191 -1.44 -10.29 13.50
N PRO A 192 -0.87 -9.91 12.33
CA PRO A 192 -1.27 -10.43 11.01
C PRO A 192 -0.98 -11.92 10.72
N GLU A 193 -0.78 -12.79 11.71
CA GLU A 193 -0.54 -14.24 11.52
C GLU A 193 -1.62 -14.92 10.63
N TYR A 194 -2.81 -14.34 10.55
CA TYR A 194 -3.94 -14.81 9.74
C TYR A 194 -3.80 -14.67 8.22
N TYR A 195 -2.77 -14.00 7.72
CA TYR A 195 -2.63 -13.70 6.27
C TYR A 195 -1.68 -14.62 5.51
N GLU A 196 -1.22 -15.72 6.12
CA GLU A 196 -0.48 -16.79 5.44
C GLU A 196 -1.44 -17.86 4.88
N GLU A 197 -1.80 -17.72 3.60
CA GLU A 197 -2.22 -18.85 2.74
C GLU A 197 -1.22 -19.02 1.60
#